data_AF-A0A5Z5G4S9-F1
#
_entry.id   AF-A0A5Z5G4S9-F1
#
_cell.length_a   1.000
_cell.length_b   1.000
_cell.length_c   1.000
_cell.angle_alpha   90.00
_cell.angle_beta   90.00
_cell.angle_gamma   90.00
#
_symmetry.space_group_name_H-M   'P 1'
#
loop_
_entity.id
_entity.type
_entity.pdbx_description
1 polymer ?
#
loop_
_entity_poly.entity_id
_entity_poly.type
_entity_poly.pdbx_seq_one_letter_code
_entity_poly.pdbx_strand_id
1 'polypeptide(L)'
;MAKIRFENTLDKMIFEIRGHESYSEMETVLLDFCDETMGVNHPDEVAEYPVYYKHFINDKISYEHIGYVRLGTHPDDDSCYMIEHLTTDRKILKNYWHPFYFYKGECEYGFKN
;
A
#
# COMPACT_ATOMS: atom_id res chain seq x y z
N MET A 1 2.91 -10.40 -6.86
CA MET A 1 2.08 -9.31 -7.39
C MET A 1 1.23 -8.77 -6.26
N ALA A 2 1.37 -7.46 -6.04
CA ALA A 2 0.63 -6.71 -5.04
C ALA A 2 -0.86 -6.66 -5.40
N LYS A 3 -1.73 -6.50 -4.39
CA LYS A 3 -3.18 -6.35 -4.60
C LYS A 3 -3.92 -5.92 -3.33
N ILE A 4 -4.98 -5.15 -3.51
CA ILE A 4 -5.98 -4.96 -2.46
C ILE A 4 -6.95 -6.15 -2.46
N ARG A 5 -7.16 -6.77 -1.30
CA ARG A 5 -8.11 -7.88 -1.15
C ARG A 5 -8.56 -8.05 0.30
N PHE A 6 -9.68 -8.73 0.48
CA PHE A 6 -10.08 -9.24 1.79
C PHE A 6 -9.19 -10.41 2.22
N GLU A 7 -8.66 -10.37 3.44
CA GLU A 7 -7.89 -11.45 4.04
C GLU A 7 -8.65 -12.06 5.21
N ASN A 8 -9.15 -13.29 5.02
CA ASN A 8 -9.99 -14.00 5.98
C ASN A 8 -9.35 -14.18 7.35
N THR A 9 -8.03 -14.39 7.42
CA THR A 9 -7.32 -14.58 8.69
C THR A 9 -7.20 -13.30 9.51
N LEU A 10 -7.31 -12.14 8.86
CA LEU A 10 -7.23 -10.81 9.48
C LEU A 10 -8.59 -10.11 9.57
N ASP A 11 -9.63 -10.67 8.94
CA ASP A 11 -11.00 -10.16 8.86
C ASP A 11 -11.08 -8.69 8.40
N LYS A 12 -10.31 -8.34 7.36
CA LYS A 12 -10.27 -6.98 6.80
C LYS A 12 -9.73 -6.94 5.36
N MET A 13 -9.99 -5.82 4.68
CA MET A 13 -9.30 -5.46 3.44
C MET A 13 -7.85 -5.07 3.75
N ILE A 14 -6.90 -5.61 2.98
CA ILE A 14 -5.48 -5.34 3.10
C ILE A 14 -4.89 -5.02 1.73
N PHE A 15 -3.81 -4.25 1.69
CA PHE A 15 -2.90 -4.21 0.56
C PHE A 15 -1.79 -5.25 0.77
N GLU A 16 -1.86 -6.38 0.08
CA GLU A 16 -0.85 -7.44 0.14
C GLU A 16 0.32 -7.10 -0.79
N ILE A 17 1.55 -7.19 -0.29
CA ILE A 17 2.79 -7.14 -1.09
C ILE A 17 3.68 -8.35 -0.79
N ARG A 18 4.60 -8.71 -1.70
CA ARG A 18 5.49 -9.88 -1.56
C ARG A 18 6.97 -9.55 -1.66
N GLY A 19 7.32 -8.28 -1.87
CA GLY A 19 8.69 -7.74 -1.83
C GLY A 19 9.48 -7.89 -3.11
N HIS A 20 8.97 -8.61 -4.11
CA HIS A 20 9.56 -8.63 -5.45
C HIS A 20 8.92 -7.61 -6.38
N GLU A 21 7.81 -6.99 -5.98
CA GLU A 21 7.16 -5.94 -6.75
C GLU A 21 8.02 -4.67 -6.76
N SER A 22 8.13 -4.07 -7.94
CA SER A 22 8.62 -2.70 -8.08
C SER A 22 7.60 -1.69 -7.54
N TYR A 23 8.07 -0.48 -7.22
CA TYR A 23 7.18 0.61 -6.83
C TYR A 23 6.13 0.91 -7.91
N SER A 24 6.53 0.96 -9.18
CA SER A 24 5.61 1.17 -10.31
C SER A 24 4.53 0.11 -10.40
N GLU A 25 4.84 -1.16 -10.15
CA GLU A 25 3.82 -2.22 -10.15
C GLU A 25 2.83 -2.07 -8.99
N MET A 26 3.29 -1.62 -7.82
CA MET A 26 2.40 -1.31 -6.71
C MET A 26 1.47 -0.14 -7.05
N GLU A 27 2.02 0.94 -7.60
CA GLU A 27 1.25 2.13 -7.99
C GLU A 27 0.20 1.80 -9.05
N THR A 28 0.57 1.05 -10.10
CA THR A 28 -0.39 0.64 -11.14
C THR A 28 -1.54 -0.15 -10.55
N VAL A 29 -1.27 -1.11 -9.65
CA VAL A 29 -2.31 -1.90 -8.99
C VAL A 29 -3.25 -1.03 -8.14
N LEU A 30 -2.71 0.00 -7.47
CA LEU A 30 -3.50 0.91 -6.66
C LEU A 30 -4.35 1.85 -7.52
N LEU A 31 -3.80 2.35 -8.62
CA LEU A 31 -4.53 3.16 -9.61
C LEU A 31 -5.66 2.37 -10.26
N ASP A 32 -5.38 1.15 -10.74
CA ASP A 32 -6.39 0.25 -11.31
C ASP A 32 -7.52 -0.02 -10.29
N PHE A 33 -7.16 -0.22 -9.01
CA PHE A 33 -8.15 -0.39 -7.94
C PHE A 33 -8.99 0.87 -7.71
N CYS A 34 -8.38 2.07 -7.74
CA CYS A 34 -9.11 3.33 -7.66
C CYS A 34 -10.10 3.47 -8.83
N ASP A 35 -9.67 3.18 -10.07
CA ASP A 35 -10.54 3.20 -11.25
C ASP A 35 -11.73 2.25 -11.13
N GLU A 36 -11.53 1.06 -10.58
CA GLU A 36 -12.58 0.06 -10.39
C GLU A 36 -13.57 0.41 -9.26
N THR A 37 -13.10 1.09 -8.21
CA THR A 37 -13.87 1.21 -6.95
C THR A 37 -14.28 2.62 -6.57
N MET A 38 -13.51 3.64 -6.95
CA MET A 38 -13.74 5.04 -6.60
C MET A 38 -14.40 5.84 -7.71
N GLY A 39 -14.38 5.35 -8.96
CA GLY A 39 -15.06 5.98 -10.09
C GLY A 39 -16.59 6.02 -9.93
N VAL A 40 -17.16 7.23 -10.03
CA VAL A 40 -18.60 7.60 -10.14
C VAL A 40 -19.40 7.71 -8.83
N ASN A 41 -19.10 6.96 -7.77
CA ASN A 41 -20.01 6.89 -6.61
C ASN A 41 -19.52 7.58 -5.31
N HIS A 42 -18.22 7.84 -5.13
CA HIS A 42 -17.70 8.32 -3.83
C HIS A 42 -16.47 9.26 -3.99
N PRO A 43 -16.64 10.47 -4.56
CA PRO A 43 -15.53 11.40 -4.83
C PRO A 43 -14.85 11.97 -3.56
N ASP A 44 -15.49 11.89 -2.39
CA ASP A 44 -14.97 12.43 -1.12
C ASP A 44 -14.39 11.35 -0.17
N GLU A 45 -14.38 10.08 -0.58
CA GLU A 45 -13.96 8.98 0.30
C GLU A 45 -12.46 8.72 0.21
N VAL A 46 -11.75 9.14 1.25
CA VAL A 46 -10.38 8.70 1.51
C VAL A 46 -10.43 7.29 2.12
N ALA A 47 -9.96 6.28 1.38
CA ALA A 47 -9.85 4.92 1.85
C ALA A 47 -8.43 4.62 2.34
N GLU A 48 -8.29 4.05 3.53
CA GLU A 48 -7.00 3.63 4.08
C GLU A 48 -6.96 2.11 4.24
N TYR A 49 -5.95 1.47 3.64
CA TYR A 49 -5.74 0.03 3.71
C TYR A 49 -4.43 -0.29 4.42
N PRO A 50 -4.43 -1.18 5.42
CA PRO A 50 -3.19 -1.66 6.02
C PRO A 50 -2.40 -2.50 5.01
N VAL A 51 -1.10 -2.27 4.96
CA VAL A 51 -0.17 -2.95 4.07
C VAL A 51 0.45 -4.12 4.79
N TYR A 52 0.32 -5.30 4.20
CA TYR A 52 0.87 -6.54 4.74
C TYR A 52 1.88 -7.14 3.78
N TYR A 53 3.08 -7.37 4.30
CA TYR A 53 4.11 -8.15 3.64
C TYR A 53 3.82 -9.64 3.84
N LYS A 54 3.52 -10.31 2.73
CA LYS A 54 3.33 -11.76 2.69
C LYS A 54 4.67 -12.44 2.48
N HIS A 55 5.06 -13.26 3.45
CA HIS A 55 6.29 -14.02 3.39
C HIS A 55 6.07 -15.49 3.78
N PHE A 56 6.97 -16.35 3.32
CA PHE A 56 6.95 -17.77 3.58
C PHE A 56 8.03 -18.11 4.60
N ILE A 57 7.64 -18.68 5.73
CA ILE A 57 8.57 -19.24 6.73
C ILE A 57 8.25 -20.72 6.83
N ASN A 58 9.20 -21.59 6.45
CA ASN A 58 9.06 -23.04 6.51
C ASN A 58 7.72 -23.53 5.90
N ASP A 59 7.44 -23.10 4.68
CA ASP A 59 6.20 -23.39 3.92
C ASP A 59 4.89 -22.88 4.55
N LYS A 60 4.97 -22.08 5.62
CA LYS A 60 3.82 -21.40 6.20
C LYS A 60 3.75 -19.95 5.73
N ILE A 61 2.56 -19.53 5.33
CA ILE A 61 2.28 -18.14 5.01
C ILE A 61 2.18 -17.34 6.31
N SER A 62 2.93 -16.25 6.38
CA SER A 62 2.86 -15.24 7.42
C SER A 62 2.61 -13.87 6.79
N TYR A 63 1.93 -13.00 7.53
CA TYR A 63 1.63 -11.63 7.14
C TYR A 63 2.22 -10.69 8.19
N GLU A 64 3.15 -9.83 7.77
CA GLU A 64 3.72 -8.79 8.61
C GLU A 64 3.08 -7.45 8.24
N HIS A 65 2.44 -6.79 9.20
CA HIS A 65 1.90 -5.44 8.99
C HIS A 65 3.05 -4.44 8.95
N ILE A 66 3.23 -3.76 7.82
CA ILE A 66 4.40 -2.92 7.56
C ILE A 66 4.08 -1.45 7.32
N GLY A 67 2.81 -1.09 7.10
CA GLY A 67 2.43 0.30 6.88
C GLY A 67 0.98 0.45 6.45
N TYR A 68 0.65 1.61 5.90
CA TYR A 68 -0.67 1.91 5.35
C TYR A 68 -0.52 2.48 3.94
N VAL A 69 -1.54 2.26 3.11
CA VAL A 69 -1.73 3.01 1.88
C VAL A 69 -3.05 3.75 1.99
N ARG A 70 -3.03 5.03 1.65
CA ARG A 70 -4.22 5.87 1.59
C ARG A 70 -4.49 6.22 0.14
N LEU A 71 -5.72 6.01 -0.26
CA LEU A 71 -6.26 6.26 -1.58
C LEU A 71 -7.35 7.32 -1.46
N GLY A 72 -7.42 8.22 -2.43
CA GLY A 72 -8.47 9.23 -2.51
C GLY A 72 -8.43 9.97 -3.84
N THR A 73 -9.25 11.01 -3.97
CA THR A 73 -9.20 11.95 -5.08
C THR A 73 -8.24 13.09 -4.77
N HIS A 74 -7.60 13.65 -5.78
CA HIS A 74 -6.73 14.80 -5.60
C HIS A 74 -7.60 16.04 -5.32
N PRO A 75 -7.32 16.82 -4.25
CA PRO A 75 -8.18 17.93 -3.85
C PRO A 75 -8.29 19.04 -4.91
N ASP A 76 -7.26 19.17 -5.75
CA ASP A 76 -7.20 20.17 -6.83
C ASP A 76 -7.64 19.62 -8.20
N ASP A 77 -7.81 18.30 -8.33
CA ASP A 77 -8.16 17.64 -9.60
C ASP A 77 -8.90 16.32 -9.32
N ASP A 78 -10.23 16.38 -9.37
CA ASP A 78 -11.12 15.24 -9.14
C ASP A 78 -10.99 14.14 -10.22
N SER A 79 -10.27 14.41 -11.30
CA SER A 79 -9.92 13.42 -12.33
C SER A 79 -8.66 12.63 -12.01
N CYS A 80 -7.95 12.98 -10.94
CA CYS A 80 -6.69 12.36 -10.54
C CYS A 80 -6.81 11.71 -9.15
N TYR A 81 -6.22 10.52 -8.98
CA TYR A 81 -6.14 9.87 -7.68
C TYR A 81 -4.90 10.31 -6.89
N MET A 82 -5.08 10.37 -5.57
CA MET A 82 -4.03 10.50 -4.59
C MET A 82 -3.67 9.12 -4.06
N ILE A 83 -2.38 8.78 -4.07
CA ILE A 83 -1.83 7.61 -3.40
C ILE A 83 -0.80 8.09 -2.39
N GLU A 84 -1.04 7.85 -1.10
CA GLU A 84 -0.06 8.12 -0.05
C GLU A 84 0.37 6.82 0.62
N HIS A 85 1.67 6.56 0.59
CA HIS A 85 2.28 5.48 1.36
C HIS A 85 2.71 5.98 2.75
N LEU A 86 2.39 5.20 3.77
CA LEU A 86 2.56 5.58 5.17
C LEU A 86 3.28 4.47 5.94
N THR A 87 4.14 4.84 6.88
CA THR A 87 4.69 3.89 7.87
C THR A 87 3.60 3.37 8.81
N THR A 88 3.92 2.37 9.64
CA THR A 88 3.03 1.93 10.73
C THR A 88 2.71 3.06 11.72
N ASP A 89 3.51 4.11 11.81
CA ASP A 89 3.25 5.29 12.64
C ASP A 89 2.54 6.42 11.88
N ARG A 90 2.03 6.15 10.66
CA ARG A 90 1.30 7.09 9.79
C ARG A 90 2.14 8.28 9.35
N LYS A 91 3.45 8.09 9.21
CA LYS A 91 4.35 9.07 8.58
C LYS A 91 4.37 8.84 7.07
N ILE A 92 4.18 9.91 6.30
CA ILE A 92 4.22 9.88 4.83
C ILE A 92 5.63 9.50 4.37
N LEU A 93 5.71 8.52 3.47
CA LEU A 93 6.93 8.03 2.87
C LEU A 93 7.13 8.65 1.49
N LYS A 94 8.34 9.17 1.22
CA LYS A 94 8.66 9.92 0.00
C LYS A 94 9.66 9.23 -0.93
N ASN A 95 10.54 8.38 -0.39
CA ASN A 95 11.65 7.76 -1.15
C ASN A 95 11.54 6.24 -1.17
N TYR A 96 11.42 5.66 -2.36
CA TYR A 96 11.25 4.21 -2.54
C TYR A 96 12.49 3.56 -3.19
N TRP A 97 12.92 2.43 -2.63
CA TRP A 97 13.98 1.59 -3.21
C TRP A 97 13.61 0.11 -3.20
N HIS A 98 12.95 -0.34 -2.13
CA HIS A 98 12.39 -1.69 -2.00
C HIS A 98 11.11 -1.62 -1.14
N PRO A 99 9.99 -2.25 -1.54
CA PRO A 99 8.69 -2.06 -0.86
C PRO A 99 8.71 -2.32 0.65
N PHE A 100 9.30 -3.44 1.06
CA PHE A 100 9.39 -3.79 2.49
C PHE A 100 10.13 -2.73 3.32
N TYR A 101 11.34 -2.37 2.90
CA TYR A 101 12.16 -1.34 3.56
C TYR A 101 11.56 0.06 3.45
N PHE A 102 10.86 0.33 2.34
CA PHE A 102 10.14 1.56 2.12
C PHE A 102 9.07 1.76 3.20
N TYR A 103 8.20 0.77 3.41
CA TYR A 103 7.14 0.84 4.42
C TYR A 103 7.66 0.87 5.86
N LYS A 104 8.82 0.25 6.13
CA LYS A 104 9.52 0.40 7.42
C LYS A 104 10.20 1.76 7.62
N GLY A 105 10.17 2.64 6.62
CA GLY A 105 10.86 3.94 6.65
C GLY A 105 12.38 3.84 6.50
N GLU A 106 12.92 2.65 6.23
CA GLU A 106 14.37 2.42 6.13
C GLU A 106 14.95 3.00 4.83
N CYS A 107 14.13 3.21 3.79
CA CYS A 107 14.53 3.88 2.55
C CYS A 107 14.55 5.41 2.64
N GLU A 108 13.89 6.03 3.63
CA GLU A 108 13.95 7.49 3.83
C GLU A 108 15.17 7.94 4.64
N TYR A 109 15.70 7.08 5.51
CA TYR A 109 16.74 7.44 6.48
C TYR A 109 18.12 6.85 6.20
N GLY A 110 18.30 6.20 5.03
CA GLY A 110 19.51 5.45 4.73
C GLY A 110 19.60 4.17 5.57
N PHE A 111 20.16 3.11 4.99
CA PHE A 111 20.39 1.86 5.71
C PHE A 111 21.08 2.15 7.05
N LYS A 112 20.45 1.75 8.17
CA LYS A 112 21.16 1.68 9.44
C LYS A 112 22.23 0.60 9.29
N ASN A 113 23.48 1.03 9.13
CA ASN A 113 24.67 0.20 9.37
C ASN A 113 24.72 -0.27 10.81
#